data_AF-A0A562R7M7-F1
#
_entry.id   AF-A0A562R7M7-F1
#
_cell.length_a   1.000
_cell.length_b   1.000
_cell.length_c   1.000
_cell.angle_alpha   90.00
_cell.angle_beta   90.00
_cell.angle_gamma   90.00
#
_symmetry.space_group_name_H-M   'P 1'
#
loop_
_entity.id
_entity.type
_entity.pdbx_description
1 polymer ?
#
loop_
_entity_poly.entity_id
_entity_poly.type
_entity_poly.pdbx_seq_one_letter_code
_entity_poly.pdbx_strand_id
1 'polypeptide(L)' 'MVQEKLYCKMTMKELILTLSKLRIQEIKGVRILFPLTKLQKTIFKAFGAKEPS' A
#
# COMPACT_ATOMS: atom_id res chain seq x y z
N MET A 1 -13.10 -1.92 -0.16
CA MET A 1 -12.90 -2.39 -1.56
C MET A 1 -13.98 -1.90 -2.53
N VAL A 2 -15.27 -1.97 -2.15
CA VAL A 2 -16.40 -1.57 -3.03
C VAL A 2 -16.52 -0.04 -3.17
N GLN A 3 -16.39 0.72 -2.08
CA GLN A 3 -16.48 2.20 -2.12
C GLN A 3 -15.42 2.87 -3.01
N GLU A 4 -14.20 2.34 -3.05
CA GLU A 4 -13.11 2.88 -3.89
C GLU A 4 -13.06 2.23 -5.30
N LYS A 5 -14.02 1.36 -5.63
CA LYS A 5 -14.10 0.61 -6.89
C LYS A 5 -12.81 -0.14 -7.27
N LEU A 6 -12.04 -0.60 -6.27
CA LEU A 6 -10.76 -1.28 -6.51
C LEU A 6 -10.91 -2.56 -7.33
N TYR A 7 -12.01 -3.29 -7.16
CA TYR A 7 -12.32 -4.51 -7.91
C TYR A 7 -12.49 -4.28 -9.42
N CYS A 8 -12.92 -3.10 -9.84
CA CYS A 8 -13.00 -2.72 -11.26
C CYS A 8 -11.66 -2.23 -11.82
N LYS A 9 -10.73 -1.82 -10.95
CA LYS A 9 -9.50 -1.12 -11.35
C LYS A 9 -8.25 -1.98 -11.25
N MET A 10 -8.25 -3.04 -10.44
CA MET A 10 -7.10 -3.92 -10.27
C MET A 10 -7.53 -5.32 -9.81
N THR A 11 -6.76 -6.32 -10.23
CA THR A 11 -6.91 -7.69 -9.75
C THR A 11 -6.26 -7.88 -8.38
N MET A 12 -6.66 -8.94 -7.66
CA MET A 12 -6.02 -9.30 -6.37
C MET A 12 -4.51 -9.51 -6.49
N LYS A 13 -4.04 -10.05 -7.63
CA LYS A 13 -2.62 -10.25 -7.91
C LYS A 13 -1.87 -8.92 -7.99
N GLU A 14 -2.40 -7.95 -8.73
CA GLU A 14 -1.81 -6.61 -8.84
C GLU A 14 -1.83 -5.84 -7.53
N LEU A 15 -2.87 -6.05 -6.72
CA LEU A 15 -2.99 -5.46 -5.39
C LEU A 15 -1.87 -5.97 -4.47
N ILE A 16 -1.66 -7.28 -4.41
CA ILE A 16 -0.58 -7.91 -3.63
C ILE A 16 0.79 -7.44 -4.12
N LEU A 17 1.01 -7.39 -5.43
CA LEU A 17 2.25 -6.87 -6.03
C LEU A 17 2.50 -5.39 -5.66
N THR A 18 1.44 -4.58 -5.62
CA THR A 18 1.52 -3.15 -5.28
C THR A 18 1.89 -2.94 -3.81
N LEU A 19 1.32 -3.75 -2.91
CA LEU A 19 1.66 -3.72 -1.48
C LEU A 19 3.05 -4.31 -1.21
N SER A 20 3.46 -5.35 -1.93
CA SER A 20 4.79 -5.97 -1.80
C SER A 20 5.94 -5.03 -2.21
N LYS A 21 5.66 -4.00 -3.01
CA LYS A 21 6.63 -2.95 -3.35
C LYS A 21 6.90 -1.99 -2.19
N LEU A 22 6.07 -2.00 -1.14
CA LEU A 22 6.34 -1.22 0.05
C LEU A 22 7.57 -1.82 0.76
N ARG A 23 8.71 -1.15 0.61
CA ARG A 23 9.97 -1.56 1.24
C ARG A 23 10.22 -0.72 2.47
N ILE A 24 10.48 -1.40 3.58
CA ILE A 24 11.12 -0.81 4.75
C ILE A 24 12.62 -0.95 4.51
N GLN A 25 13.34 0.16 4.43
CA GLN A 25 14.80 0.13 4.38
C GLN A 25 15.35 0.48 5.76
N GLU A 26 16.25 -0.34 6.28
CA GLU A 26 16.96 -0.02 7.52
C GLU A 26 18.37 0.46 7.15
N ILE A 27 18.66 1.74 7.40
CA ILE A 27 19.96 2.34 7.13
C ILE A 27 20.50 2.87 8.46
N LYS A 28 21.66 2.35 8.89
CA LYS A 28 22.34 2.75 10.15
C LYS A 28 21.42 2.71 11.38
N GLY A 29 20.55 1.69 11.49
CA GLY A 29 19.61 1.54 12.61
C GLY A 29 18.36 2.43 12.54
N VAL A 30 18.21 3.24 11.49
CA VAL A 30 17.01 4.03 11.21
C VAL A 30 16.15 3.27 10.20
N ARG A 31 14.91 2.94 10.59
CA ARG A 31 13.90 2.37 9.68
C ARG A 31 13.26 3.48 8.87
N ILE A 32 13.64 3.55 7.60
CA ILE A 32 13.06 4.47 6.64
C ILE A 32 11.97 3.70 5.91
N LEU A 33 10.72 4.02 6.26
CA LEU A 33 9.57 3.61 5.46
C LEU A 33 9.54 4.47 4.19
N PHE A 34 9.56 3.85 3.01
CA PHE A 34 9.36 4.62 1.79
C PHE A 34 7.98 5.27 1.80
N PRO A 35 7.87 6.53 1.31
CA PRO A 35 6.58 7.20 1.20
C PRO A 35 5.60 6.36 0.37
N LEU A 36 4.40 6.19 0.94
CA LEU A 36 3.30 5.50 0.29
C LEU A 36 2.90 6.21 -1.01
N THR A 37 2.84 5.46 -2.10
CA THR A 37 2.29 5.96 -3.37
C THR A 37 0.79 6.23 -3.24
N LYS A 38 0.24 7.14 -4.05
CA LYS A 38 -1.22 7.45 -4.04
C LYS A 38 -2.08 6.18 -4.16
N LEU A 39 -1.66 5.23 -4.99
CA LEU A 39 -2.35 3.96 -5.19
C LEU A 39 -2.35 3.10 -3.92
N GLN A 40 -1.21 3.01 -3.22
CA GLN A 40 -1.13 2.30 -1.94
C GLN A 40 -2.02 2.97 -0.88
N LYS A 41 -2.05 4.31 -0.81
CA LYS A 41 -2.95 5.04 0.11
C LYS A 41 -4.42 4.74 -0.15
N THR A 42 -4.84 4.75 -1.42
CA THR A 42 -6.19 4.33 -1.85
C THR A 42 -6.47 2.89 -1.40
N ILE A 43 -5.51 1.98 -1.54
CA ILE A 43 -5.66 0.59 -1.06
C ILE A 43 -5.83 0.58 0.46
N PHE A 44 -4.91 1.17 1.25
CA PHE A 44 -5.02 1.21 2.72
C PHE A 44 -6.37 1.80 3.18
N LYS A 45 -6.78 2.92 2.60
CA LYS A 45 -8.08 3.56 2.87
C LYS A 45 -9.26 2.65 2.53
N ALA A 46 -9.22 1.96 1.39
CA ALA A 46 -10.29 1.07 0.96
C ALA A 46 -10.41 -0.20 1.81
N PHE A 47 -9.34 -0.61 2.47
CA PHE A 47 -9.33 -1.73 3.42
C PHE A 47 -9.52 -1.27 4.88
N GLY A 48 -9.60 0.04 5.15
CA GLY A 48 -9.68 0.59 6.50
C GLY A 48 -8.44 0.28 7.34
N ALA A 49 -7.33 -0.10 6.70
CA ALA A 49 -6.09 -0.47 7.37
C ALA A 49 -5.28 0.80 7.68
N LYS A 50 -4.65 0.84 8.85
CA LYS A 50 -3.78 1.95 9.26
C LYS A 50 -2.58 2.01 8.32
N GLU A 51 -2.32 3.19 7.76
CA GLU A 51 -1.12 3.42 6.95
C GLU A 51 0.13 3.16 7.81
N PRO A 52 1.12 2.40 7.32
CA PRO A 52 2.39 2.26 8.02
C PRO A 52 3.02 3.65 8.17
N SER A 53 3.43 3.97 9.40
CA SER A 53 4.06 5.25 9.81
C SER A 53 5.45 4.99 10.34
#